data_AF-A0A3A5B6D7-F1
#
_entry.id   AF-A0A3A5B6D7-F1
#
_cell.length_a   1.000
_cell.length_b   1.000
_cell.length_c   1.000
_cell.angle_alpha   90.00
_cell.angle_beta   90.00
_cell.angle_gamma   90.00
#
_symmetry.space_group_name_H-M   'P 1'
#
loop_
_entity.id
_entity.type
_entity.pdbx_description
1 polymer ?
#
loop_
_entity_poly.entity_id
_entity_poly.type
_entity_poly.pdbx_seq_one_letter_code
_entity_poly.pdbx_strand_id
1 'polypeptide(L)'
;MAHMFQIWNSAPAPVLPRSKSGPQANLAAITVAPTALNSPAGSSDALRIHYYVDIDKKGRIECRKWGSTICRAFENYKHSVPRAEVLPDDLPGLRSHRDESLTLYYEYYCPGCFTLLDVEVAGKDSPPLWDIQLKTNSYYL
;
A
#
# COMPACT_ATOMS: atom_id res chain seq x y z
N MET A 1 -18.00 28.53 25.39
CA MET A 1 -17.88 28.19 23.96
C MET A 1 -17.85 26.68 23.88
N ALA A 2 -18.89 26.10 23.26
CA ALA A 2 -19.07 24.67 23.09
C ALA A 2 -18.35 24.16 21.83
N HIS A 3 -18.29 22.82 21.72
CA HIS A 3 -17.95 21.96 20.57
C HIS A 3 -16.48 21.48 20.49
N MET A 4 -16.15 20.20 20.26
CA MET A 4 -16.93 18.95 20.11
C MET A 4 -15.92 17.81 19.96
N PHE A 5 -15.76 16.93 20.96
CA PHE A 5 -15.04 15.66 20.81
C PHE A 5 -16.09 14.59 20.48
N GLN A 6 -16.08 14.06 19.26
CA GLN A 6 -16.89 12.90 18.91
C GLN A 6 -16.08 11.63 19.19
N ILE A 7 -16.44 10.98 20.30
CA ILE A 7 -16.03 9.64 20.69
C ILE A 7 -16.91 8.67 19.90
N TRP A 8 -16.30 7.80 19.09
CA TRP A 8 -17.04 6.75 18.40
C TRP A 8 -17.27 5.60 19.40
N ASN A 9 -18.48 5.54 19.97
CA ASN A 9 -18.93 4.42 20.78
C ASN A 9 -19.23 3.22 19.89
N SER A 10 -18.42 2.16 19.99
CA SER A 10 -18.69 0.87 19.37
C SER A 10 -19.85 0.17 20.09
N ALA A 11 -21.02 0.09 19.44
CA ALA A 11 -22.10 -0.78 19.89
C ALA A 11 -21.71 -2.25 19.66
N PRO A 12 -22.05 -3.19 20.55
CA PRO A 12 -21.83 -4.61 20.31
C PRO A 12 -22.77 -5.11 19.20
N ALA A 13 -22.21 -5.91 18.28
CA ALA A 13 -22.95 -6.51 17.17
C ALA A 13 -24.09 -7.42 17.68
N PRO A 14 -25.26 -7.42 17.03
CA PRO A 14 -26.36 -8.32 17.38
C PRO A 14 -26.02 -9.78 17.04
N VAL A 15 -26.16 -10.65 18.03
CA VAL A 15 -26.05 -12.11 17.87
C VAL A 15 -27.29 -12.61 17.13
N LEU A 16 -27.13 -13.03 15.87
CA LEU A 16 -28.21 -13.65 15.10
C LEU A 16 -28.48 -15.08 15.58
N PRO A 17 -29.76 -15.49 15.71
CA PRO A 17 -30.11 -16.85 16.09
C PRO A 17 -29.75 -17.85 14.99
N ARG A 18 -29.15 -18.96 15.41
CA ARG A 18 -28.71 -20.08 14.56
C ARG A 18 -29.94 -20.85 14.07
N SER A 19 -30.41 -20.59 12.85
CA SER A 19 -31.49 -21.39 12.25
C SER A 19 -30.94 -22.73 11.75
N LYS A 20 -31.59 -23.81 12.19
CA LYS A 20 -31.45 -25.15 11.61
C LYS A 20 -32.53 -25.32 10.54
N SER A 21 -32.18 -26.04 9.47
CA SER A 21 -33.00 -26.54 8.34
C SER A 21 -33.13 -25.65 7.10
N GLY A 22 -32.76 -26.21 5.95
CA GLY A 22 -32.96 -25.64 4.62
C GLY A 22 -32.10 -26.34 3.54
N PRO A 23 -32.58 -26.55 2.31
CA PRO A 23 -32.32 -27.72 1.47
C PRO A 23 -31.06 -27.65 0.59
N GLN A 24 -30.63 -28.81 0.09
CA GLN A 24 -29.57 -28.99 -0.92
C GLN A 24 -29.82 -28.09 -2.14
N ALA A 25 -29.01 -27.04 -2.28
CA ALA A 25 -28.95 -26.22 -3.47
C ALA A 25 -27.90 -26.80 -4.44
N ASN A 26 -28.34 -27.12 -5.65
CA ASN A 26 -27.51 -27.49 -6.79
C ASN A 26 -26.38 -26.48 -7.00
N LEU A 27 -25.13 -26.95 -6.93
CA LEU A 27 -23.94 -26.23 -7.37
C LEU A 27 -23.90 -26.21 -8.90
N ALA A 28 -24.63 -25.27 -9.50
CA ALA A 28 -24.34 -24.83 -10.86
C ALA A 28 -23.02 -24.03 -10.81
N ALA A 29 -22.00 -24.52 -11.50
CA ALA A 29 -20.70 -23.89 -11.59
C ALA A 29 -20.82 -22.47 -12.14
N ILE A 30 -20.54 -21.46 -11.31
CA ILE A 30 -20.29 -20.10 -11.78
C ILE A 30 -18.87 -20.10 -12.37
N THR A 31 -18.79 -20.25 -13.69
CA THR A 31 -17.54 -20.06 -14.43
C THR A 31 -17.21 -18.57 -14.44
N VAL A 32 -16.50 -18.10 -13.42
CA VAL A 32 -15.86 -16.78 -13.47
C VAL A 32 -14.71 -16.89 -14.45
N ALA A 33 -14.87 -16.33 -15.64
CA ALA A 33 -13.79 -16.20 -16.59
C ALA A 33 -12.61 -15.47 -15.90
N PRO A 34 -11.37 -15.97 -16.02
CA PRO A 34 -10.22 -15.25 -15.49
C PRO A 34 -10.12 -13.92 -16.26
N THR A 35 -10.52 -12.82 -15.62
CA THR A 35 -10.16 -11.49 -16.11
C THR A 35 -8.64 -11.47 -16.11
N ALA A 36 -8.05 -11.53 -17.30
CA ALA A 36 -6.62 -11.43 -17.47
C ALA A 36 -6.15 -10.19 -16.71
N LEU A 37 -5.35 -10.40 -15.67
CA LEU A 37 -4.48 -9.36 -15.13
C LEU A 37 -3.51 -9.03 -16.27
N ASN A 38 -3.94 -8.15 -17.17
CA ASN A 38 -3.08 -7.53 -18.15
C ASN A 38 -2.05 -6.76 -17.34
N SER A 39 -0.91 -7.39 -17.05
CA SER A 39 0.28 -6.68 -16.60
C SER A 39 0.59 -5.68 -17.73
N PRO A 40 0.46 -4.36 -17.51
CA PRO A 40 0.96 -3.43 -18.50
C PRO A 40 2.45 -3.70 -18.62
N ALA A 41 2.87 -4.17 -19.79
CA ALA A 41 4.27 -4.27 -20.13
C ALA A 41 4.84 -2.86 -20.01
N GLY A 42 5.68 -2.63 -19.00
CA GLY A 42 6.33 -1.35 -18.80
C GLY A 42 6.95 -0.86 -20.11
N SER A 43 6.73 0.41 -20.44
CA SER A 43 7.36 1.10 -21.56
C SER A 43 8.85 0.75 -21.59
N SER A 44 9.38 0.34 -22.76
CA SER A 44 10.78 -0.13 -22.94
C SER A 44 11.85 0.86 -22.49
N ASP A 45 11.46 2.10 -22.22
CA ASP A 45 12.35 3.24 -21.95
C ASP A 45 12.09 3.85 -20.56
N ALA A 46 11.39 3.15 -19.67
CA ALA A 46 11.20 3.62 -18.29
C ALA A 46 12.46 3.34 -17.45
N LEU A 47 12.87 4.31 -16.63
CA LEU A 47 13.98 4.15 -15.69
C LEU A 47 13.48 3.47 -14.42
N ARG A 48 13.95 2.26 -14.13
CA ARG A 48 13.63 1.59 -12.86
C ARG A 48 14.43 2.20 -11.72
N ILE A 49 13.75 2.73 -10.71
CA ILE A 49 14.38 3.31 -9.51
C ILE A 49 14.25 2.41 -8.26
N HIS A 50 13.22 1.56 -8.20
CA HIS A 50 13.04 0.53 -7.18
C HIS A 50 12.38 -0.70 -7.81
N TYR A 51 12.33 -1.83 -7.10
CA TYR A 51 11.85 -3.10 -7.66
C TYR A 51 10.46 -3.00 -8.32
N TYR A 52 9.55 -2.22 -7.72
CA TYR A 52 8.19 -1.98 -8.22
C TYR A 52 7.91 -0.53 -8.63
N VAL A 53 8.95 0.30 -8.76
CA VAL A 53 8.81 1.73 -9.02
C VAL A 53 9.68 2.11 -10.22
N ASP A 54 9.02 2.59 -11.26
CA ASP A 54 9.64 3.06 -12.50
C ASP A 54 9.41 4.57 -12.66
N ILE A 55 10.21 5.21 -13.51
CA ILE A 55 10.02 6.59 -13.96
C ILE A 55 9.77 6.59 -15.45
N ASP A 56 8.65 7.16 -15.86
CA ASP A 56 8.28 7.30 -17.25
C ASP A 56 9.12 8.37 -17.97
N LYS A 57 9.01 8.43 -19.30
CA LYS A 57 9.67 9.46 -20.12
C LYS A 57 9.24 10.89 -19.81
N LYS A 58 8.15 11.08 -19.06
CA LYS A 58 7.62 12.40 -18.68
C LYS A 58 8.12 12.81 -17.29
N GLY A 59 9.04 12.04 -16.69
CA GLY A 59 9.55 12.30 -15.35
C GLY A 59 8.48 12.10 -14.28
N ARG A 60 7.63 11.07 -14.43
CA ARG A 60 6.62 10.69 -13.44
C ARG A 60 6.98 9.35 -12.84
N ILE A 61 6.79 9.22 -11.54
CA ILE A 61 6.94 7.96 -10.84
C ILE A 61 5.67 7.13 -11.05
N GLU A 62 5.82 5.87 -11.43
CA GLU A 62 4.72 4.93 -11.66
C GLU A 62 4.95 3.59 -10.95
N CYS A 63 3.85 2.94 -10.58
CA CYS A 63 3.92 1.56 -10.11
C CYS A 63 4.18 0.64 -11.31
N ARG A 64 5.27 -0.12 -11.28
CA ARG A 64 5.63 -1.05 -12.35
C ARG A 64 4.57 -2.12 -12.62
N LYS A 65 3.87 -2.59 -11.59
CA LYS A 65 2.90 -3.68 -11.70
C LYS A 65 1.56 -3.22 -12.28
N TRP A 66 1.11 -2.01 -11.91
CA TRP A 66 -0.21 -1.48 -12.27
C TRP A 66 -0.15 -0.42 -13.39
N GLY A 67 0.99 0.23 -13.57
CA GLY A 67 1.21 1.26 -14.58
C GLY A 67 0.60 2.63 -14.27
N SER A 68 0.02 2.85 -13.09
CA SER A 68 -0.51 4.18 -12.73
C SER A 68 0.61 5.11 -12.26
N THR A 69 0.52 6.37 -12.67
CA THR A 69 1.28 7.47 -12.08
C THR A 69 0.96 7.62 -10.60
N ILE A 70 2.01 7.76 -9.78
CA ILE A 70 1.94 8.05 -8.35
C ILE A 70 2.16 9.55 -8.13
N CYS A 71 3.28 10.09 -8.59
CA CYS A 71 3.65 11.51 -8.43
C CYS A 71 4.72 11.92 -9.48
N ARG A 72 5.26 13.14 -9.38
CA ARG A 72 6.38 13.59 -10.21
C ARG A 72 7.72 13.06 -9.64
N ALA A 73 8.73 12.91 -10.50
CA ALA A 73 10.03 12.32 -10.15
C ALA A 73 10.88 13.15 -9.16
N PHE A 74 10.54 14.42 -8.96
CA PHE A 74 11.19 15.29 -7.97
C PHE A 74 10.40 15.40 -6.66
N GLU A 75 9.39 14.55 -6.47
CA GLU A 75 8.60 14.46 -5.24
C GLU A 75 8.93 13.12 -4.55
N ASN A 76 8.82 13.08 -3.21
CA ASN A 76 8.90 11.81 -2.50
C ASN A 76 7.59 11.03 -2.70
N TYR A 77 7.64 9.95 -3.49
CA TYR A 77 6.47 9.14 -3.81
C TYR A 77 5.79 8.55 -2.56
N LYS A 78 6.52 8.40 -1.45
CA LYS A 78 6.00 7.92 -0.16
C LYS A 78 4.90 8.83 0.43
N HIS A 79 4.85 10.11 0.04
CA HIS A 79 3.76 11.02 0.44
C HIS A 79 2.46 10.83 -0.35
N SER A 80 2.51 10.16 -1.50
CA SER A 80 1.38 10.01 -2.43
C SER A 80 0.76 8.61 -2.40
N VAL A 81 1.17 7.77 -1.44
CA VAL A 81 0.76 6.38 -1.34
C VAL A 81 0.32 6.03 0.08
N PRO A 82 -0.61 5.08 0.26
CA PRO A 82 -0.95 4.56 1.58
C PRO A 82 0.28 4.07 2.34
N ARG A 83 0.35 4.45 3.62
CA ARG A 83 1.37 4.05 4.59
C ARG A 83 0.68 3.26 5.72
N ALA A 84 1.17 2.06 6.02
CA ALA A 84 0.73 1.27 7.15
C ALA A 84 1.83 1.20 8.22
N GLU A 85 1.40 1.15 9.48
CA GLU A 85 2.27 0.88 10.63
C GLU A 85 2.21 -0.59 10.96
N VAL A 86 3.38 -1.21 11.11
CA VAL A 86 3.52 -2.59 11.54
C VAL A 86 4.42 -2.67 12.75
N LEU A 87 3.92 -3.30 13.82
CA LEU A 87 4.66 -3.47 15.05
C LEU A 87 5.71 -4.57 14.88
N PRO A 88 6.90 -4.45 15.50
CA PRO A 88 7.97 -5.42 15.32
C PRO A 88 7.61 -6.87 15.64
N ASP A 89 6.76 -7.08 16.64
CA ASP A 89 6.31 -8.40 17.10
C ASP A 89 5.10 -8.96 16.32
N ASP A 90 4.49 -8.16 15.43
CA ASP A 90 3.51 -8.66 14.45
C ASP A 90 4.21 -9.33 13.25
N LEU A 91 5.53 -9.09 13.07
CA LEU A 91 6.32 -9.67 11.99
C LEU A 91 6.91 -11.03 12.37
N PRO A 92 7.00 -11.99 11.43
CA PRO A 92 7.65 -13.26 11.69
C PRO A 92 9.16 -13.10 11.94
N GLY A 93 9.71 -14.00 12.76
CA GLY A 93 11.14 -14.08 13.07
C GLY A 93 11.51 -13.51 14.44
N LEU A 94 12.81 -13.40 14.71
CA LEU A 94 13.32 -12.83 15.96
C LEU A 94 13.28 -11.29 15.86
N ARG A 95 12.39 -10.67 16.65
CA ARG A 95 12.19 -9.22 16.69
C ARG A 95 12.03 -8.77 18.15
N SER A 96 12.30 -7.50 18.41
CA SER A 96 12.03 -6.88 19.71
C SER A 96 10.53 -6.88 20.01
N HIS A 97 10.15 -7.00 21.28
CA HIS A 97 8.76 -6.79 21.69
C HIS A 97 8.35 -5.33 21.44
N ARG A 98 7.07 -5.07 21.13
CA ARG A 98 6.59 -3.70 20.82
C ARG A 98 6.87 -2.69 21.94
N ASP A 99 6.79 -3.13 23.20
CA ASP A 99 7.00 -2.26 24.37
C ASP A 99 8.48 -1.89 24.59
N GLU A 100 9.39 -2.64 23.98
CA GLU A 100 10.84 -2.43 24.09
C GLU A 100 11.42 -1.77 22.83
N SER A 101 10.64 -1.71 21.75
CA SER A 101 11.10 -1.19 20.47
C SER A 101 11.05 0.33 20.42
N LEU A 102 12.15 0.94 19.95
CA LEU A 102 12.20 2.37 19.63
C LEU A 102 11.71 2.67 18.21
N THR A 103 11.46 1.64 17.41
CA THR A 103 11.12 1.77 15.99
C THR A 103 9.92 0.93 15.58
N LEU A 104 9.27 1.35 14.50
CA LEU A 104 8.19 0.68 13.80
C LEU A 104 8.63 0.35 12.38
N TYR A 105 7.87 -0.53 11.73
CA TYR A 105 7.97 -0.76 10.29
C TYR A 105 6.86 0.03 9.60
N TYR A 106 7.24 0.82 8.61
CA TYR A 106 6.35 1.59 7.77
C TYR A 106 6.30 0.98 6.38
N GLU A 107 5.14 0.44 6.01
CA GLU A 107 4.93 -0.21 4.73
C GLU A 107 4.20 0.74 3.77
N TYR A 108 4.75 0.93 2.57
CA TYR A 108 4.18 1.83 1.57
C TYR A 108 3.60 1.03 0.41
N TYR A 109 2.34 1.30 0.05
CA TYR A 109 1.59 0.45 -0.89
C TYR A 109 1.13 1.20 -2.14
N CYS A 110 1.19 0.56 -3.31
CA CYS A 110 0.56 1.12 -4.50
C CYS A 110 -0.97 1.28 -4.28
N PRO A 111 -1.57 2.46 -4.53
CA PRO A 111 -2.99 2.69 -4.29
C PRO A 111 -3.92 1.89 -5.22
N GLY A 112 -3.43 1.46 -6.39
CA GLY A 112 -4.24 0.71 -7.37
C GLY A 112 -4.20 -0.80 -7.17
N CYS A 113 -3.02 -1.36 -6.88
CA CYS A 113 -2.82 -2.82 -6.86
C CYS A 113 -2.27 -3.38 -5.54
N PHE A 114 -2.14 -2.53 -4.51
CA PHE A 114 -1.65 -2.90 -3.17
C PHE A 114 -0.30 -3.62 -3.17
N THR A 115 0.52 -3.40 -4.20
CA THR A 115 1.90 -3.88 -4.20
C THR A 115 2.68 -3.13 -3.14
N LEU A 116 3.37 -3.86 -2.26
CA LEU A 116 4.32 -3.30 -1.30
C LEU A 116 5.49 -2.67 -2.08
N LEU A 117 5.53 -1.34 -2.11
CA LEU A 117 6.50 -0.55 -2.86
C LEU A 117 7.82 -0.45 -2.11
N ASP A 118 7.75 -0.27 -0.79
CA ASP A 118 8.90 -0.12 0.10
C ASP A 118 8.53 -0.39 1.57
N VAL A 119 9.55 -0.68 2.39
CA VAL A 119 9.46 -0.83 3.85
C VAL A 119 10.55 0.01 4.51
N GLU A 120 10.16 0.86 5.44
CA GLU A 120 11.06 1.73 6.20
C GLU A 120 11.04 1.36 7.68
N VAL A 121 12.19 1.39 8.36
CA VAL A 121 12.26 1.26 9.82
C VAL A 121 12.58 2.62 10.42
N ALA A 122 11.65 3.17 11.20
CA ALA A 122 11.81 4.50 11.78
C ALA A 122 11.06 4.65 13.10
N GLY A 123 11.34 5.72 13.85
CA GLY A 123 10.61 6.05 15.07
C GLY A 123 9.14 6.33 14.81
N LYS A 124 8.30 6.14 15.83
CA LYS A 124 6.87 6.47 15.73
C LYS A 124 6.68 7.94 15.30
N ASP A 125 5.70 8.16 14.42
CA ASP A 125 5.34 9.46 13.85
C ASP A 125 6.45 10.12 13.01
N SER A 126 7.52 9.39 12.67
CA SER A 126 8.57 9.95 11.81
C SER A 126 8.02 10.30 10.42
N PRO A 127 8.46 11.41 9.80
CA PRO A 127 8.15 11.67 8.42
C PRO A 127 8.79 10.59 7.51
N PRO A 128 8.18 10.27 6.36
CA PRO A 128 8.79 9.36 5.37
C PRO A 128 10.18 9.81 4.94
N LEU A 129 11.14 8.89 4.96
CA LEU A 129 12.48 9.16 4.44
C LEU A 129 12.45 9.36 2.92
N TRP A 130 13.12 10.41 2.43
CA TRP A 130 13.30 10.65 1.00
C TRP A 130 14.62 10.06 0.49
N ASP A 131 14.60 8.75 0.30
CA ASP A 131 15.73 7.90 -0.09
C ASP A 131 16.19 8.10 -1.55
N ILE A 132 15.26 8.33 -2.47
CA ILE A 132 15.55 8.53 -3.90
C ILE A 132 15.26 9.97 -4.31
N GLN A 133 16.32 10.74 -4.50
CA GLN A 133 16.26 12.13 -4.96
C GLN A 133 16.88 12.27 -6.34
N LEU A 134 16.07 12.72 -7.30
CA LEU A 134 16.52 12.89 -8.68
C LEU A 134 16.73 14.36 -8.99
N LYS A 135 17.92 14.66 -9.51
CA LYS A 135 18.21 15.93 -10.15
C LYS A 135 17.80 15.84 -11.62
N THR A 136 16.65 16.38 -11.95
CA THR A 136 16.27 16.57 -13.36
C THR A 136 17.03 17.76 -13.92
N ASN A 137 18.13 17.52 -14.63
CA ASN A 137 18.70 18.52 -15.52
C ASN A 137 17.83 18.57 -16.78
N SER A 138 17.49 19.79 -17.23
CA SER A 138 16.53 20.10 -18.31
C SER A 138 16.92 19.59 -19.72
N TYR A 139 17.98 18.78 -19.86
CA TYR A 139 18.61 18.46 -21.14
C TYR A 139 18.30 17.04 -21.67
N TYR A 140 17.55 16.19 -20.96
CA TYR A 140 17.34 14.78 -21.36
C TYR A 140 15.92 14.22 -21.16
N LEU A 141 14.88 15.07 -21.19
CA LEU A 141 13.48 14.62 -21.31
C LEU A 141 12.81 15.30 -22.50
#